data_AF-A0A965ZD86-F1
#
_entry.id   AF-A0A965ZD86-F1
#
_cell.length_a   1.000
_cell.length_b   1.000
_cell.length_c   1.000
_cell.angle_alpha   90.00
_cell.angle_beta   90.00
_cell.angle_gamma   90.00
#
_symmetry.space_group_name_H-M   'P 1'
#
loop_
_entity.id
_entity.type
_entity.pdbx_description
1 polymer ?
#
loop_
_entity_poly.entity_id
_entity_poly.type
_entity_poly.pdbx_seq_one_letter_code
_entity_poly.pdbx_strand_id
1 'polypeptide(L)' 'MKRLMSLLMLAMFSFGTVTFNSALAQKTQQHMTKSGKPDKRYNENKNLKKDGTPDMRYNTSKKAAAKKKP' A
#
# COMPACT_ATOMS: atom_id res chain seq x y z
N MET A 1 -4.05 15.96 42.72
CA MET A 1 -4.75 15.25 41.62
C MET A 1 -3.88 15.01 40.38
N LYS A 2 -3.12 16.01 39.91
CA LYS A 2 -2.34 15.91 38.66
C LYS A 2 -1.18 14.88 38.71
N ARG A 3 -0.52 14.74 39.87
CA ARG A 3 0.58 13.77 40.08
C ARG A 3 0.09 12.31 40.15
N LEU A 4 -1.12 12.08 40.68
CA LEU A 4 -1.73 10.76 40.78
C LEU A 4 -2.22 10.26 39.41
N MET A 5 -2.81 11.16 38.61
CA MET A 5 -3.16 10.86 37.21
C MET A 5 -1.91 10.62 36.35
N SER A 6 -0.82 11.34 36.61
CA SER A 6 0.47 11.10 35.92
C SER A 6 1.09 9.73 36.27
N LEU A 7 0.91 9.25 37.50
CA LEU A 7 1.41 7.94 37.94
C LEU A 7 0.55 6.79 37.38
N LEU A 8 -0.76 7.01 37.24
CA LEU A 8 -1.69 6.06 36.62
C LEU A 8 -1.42 5.89 35.11
N MET A 9 -1.06 6.98 34.41
CA MET A 9 -0.74 6.93 32.98
C MET A 9 0.62 6.27 32.70
N LEU A 10 1.59 6.37 33.61
CA LEU A 10 2.89 5.73 33.45
C LEU A 10 2.83 4.19 33.64
N ALA A 11 1.91 3.72 34.49
CA ALA A 11 1.68 2.28 34.73
C ALA A 11 0.96 1.56 33.56
N MET A 12 0.33 2.31 32.65
CA MET A 12 -0.36 1.75 31.47
C MET A 12 0.55 1.63 30.23
N PHE A 13 1.78 2.18 30.27
CA PHE A 13 2.71 2.15 29.13
C PHE A 13 3.65 0.92 29.14
N SER A 14 3.63 0.10 30.19
CA SER A 14 4.58 -1.02 30.36
C SER A 14 4.12 -2.38 29.82
N PHE A 15 2.95 -2.47 29.16
CA PHE A 15 2.50 -3.71 28.49
C PHE A 15 2.51 -3.57 26.97
N GLY A 16 3.72 -3.66 26.41
CA GLY A 16 4.02 -4.41 25.19
C GLY A 16 3.30 -4.04 23.90
N THR A 17 3.76 -3.01 23.19
CA THR A 17 3.56 -2.94 21.75
C THR A 17 4.51 -3.93 21.08
N VAL A 18 4.04 -5.15 20.79
CA VAL A 18 4.79 -6.10 19.94
C VAL A 18 4.79 -5.55 18.51
N THR A 19 5.92 -4.98 18.08
CA THR A 19 6.11 -4.49 16.71
C THR A 19 6.44 -5.66 15.79
N PHE A 20 5.42 -6.33 15.24
CA PHE A 20 5.60 -7.18 14.06
C PHE A 20 5.69 -6.29 12.82
N ASN A 21 6.90 -5.98 12.38
CA ASN A 21 7.15 -5.31 11.10
C ASN A 21 7.75 -6.30 10.08
N SER A 22 6.99 -7.34 9.75
CA SER A 22 7.23 -8.13 8.55
C SER A 22 6.39 -7.53 7.42
N ALA A 23 7.00 -6.56 6.71
CA ALA A 23 6.52 -6.17 5.40
C ALA A 23 6.67 -7.36 4.45
N LEU A 24 5.70 -8.28 4.46
CA LEU A 24 5.45 -9.12 3.30
C LEU A 24 5.15 -8.16 2.16
N ALA A 25 6.15 -7.94 1.29
CA ALA A 25 5.92 -7.41 -0.03
C ALA A 25 4.99 -8.40 -0.74
N GLN A 26 3.68 -8.17 -0.59
CA GLN A 26 2.65 -8.87 -1.32
C GLN A 26 2.93 -8.57 -2.78
N LYS A 27 3.55 -9.53 -3.46
CA LYS A 27 3.75 -9.50 -4.90
C LYS A 27 2.34 -9.58 -5.49
N THR A 28 1.72 -8.44 -5.72
CA THR A 28 0.42 -8.34 -6.38
C THR A 28 0.59 -9.02 -7.73
N GLN A 29 0.05 -10.22 -7.85
CA GLN A 29 0.11 -10.97 -9.11
C GLN A 29 -0.76 -10.19 -10.09
N GLN A 30 -0.14 -9.50 -11.04
CA GLN A 30 -0.87 -8.75 -12.06
C GLN A 30 -1.82 -9.72 -12.77
N HIS A 31 -3.12 -9.47 -12.66
CA HIS A 31 -4.13 -10.30 -13.28
C HIS A 31 -4.08 -10.11 -14.81
N MET A 32 -3.59 -11.13 -15.53
CA MET A 32 -3.47 -11.09 -16.99
C MET A 32 -4.53 -11.98 -17.64
N THR A 33 -5.00 -11.59 -18.83
CA THR A 33 -5.82 -12.44 -19.69
C THR A 33 -4.97 -13.57 -20.28
N LYS A 34 -5.63 -14.60 -20.83
CA LYS A 34 -4.94 -15.67 -21.59
C LYS A 34 -4.14 -15.15 -22.80
N SER A 35 -4.47 -13.96 -23.30
CA SER A 35 -3.74 -13.25 -24.36
C SER A 35 -2.55 -12.42 -23.87
N GLY A 36 -2.23 -12.46 -22.57
CA GLY A 36 -1.09 -11.74 -21.99
C GLY A 36 -1.29 -10.23 -21.89
N LYS A 37 -2.54 -9.74 -21.90
CA LYS A 37 -2.88 -8.33 -21.66
C LYS A 37 -3.42 -8.16 -20.24
N PRO A 38 -3.30 -6.96 -19.62
CA PRO A 38 -3.92 -6.72 -18.33
C PRO A 38 -5.44 -6.93 -18.39
N ASP A 39 -5.99 -7.74 -17.48
CA ASP A 39 -7.42 -7.97 -17.40
C ASP A 39 -8.11 -6.79 -16.69
N LYS A 40 -8.89 -6.00 -17.45
CA LYS A 40 -9.58 -4.79 -16.98
C LYS A 40 -10.75 -5.05 -16.02
N ARG A 41 -11.14 -6.31 -15.80
CA ARG A 41 -12.12 -6.67 -14.77
C ARG A 41 -11.60 -6.34 -13.38
N TYR A 42 -10.28 -6.38 -13.19
CA TYR A 42 -9.62 -6.11 -11.92
C TYR A 42 -9.27 -4.62 -11.75
N ASN A 43 -9.49 -4.10 -10.54
CA ASN A 43 -9.29 -2.69 -10.21
C ASN A 43 -7.85 -2.20 -10.42
N GLU A 44 -6.87 -3.05 -10.17
CA GLU A 44 -5.44 -2.76 -10.38
C GLU A 44 -5.10 -2.46 -11.84
N ASN A 45 -5.83 -3.04 -12.80
CA ASN A 45 -5.55 -2.91 -14.22
C ASN A 45 -6.38 -1.83 -14.93
N LYS A 46 -7.35 -1.22 -14.24
CA LYS A 46 -8.23 -0.19 -14.83
C LYS A 46 -7.46 1.04 -15.31
N ASN A 47 -6.35 1.36 -14.64
CA ASN A 47 -5.51 2.50 -14.96
C ASN A 47 -4.26 2.12 -15.76
N LEU A 48 -4.20 0.89 -16.29
CA LEU A 48 -3.15 0.44 -17.19
C LEU A 48 -3.66 0.49 -18.64
N LYS A 49 -2.75 0.80 -19.55
CA LYS A 49 -2.97 0.67 -20.99
C LYS A 49 -2.94 -0.80 -21.41
N LYS A 50 -3.30 -1.07 -22.67
CA LYS A 50 -3.32 -2.44 -23.25
C LYS A 50 -1.95 -3.12 -23.31
N ASP A 51 -0.88 -2.34 -23.21
CA ASP A 51 0.53 -2.70 -23.15
C ASP A 51 1.06 -2.86 -21.71
N GLY A 52 0.22 -2.68 -20.69
CA GLY A 52 0.61 -2.81 -19.27
C GLY A 52 1.27 -1.55 -18.68
N THR A 53 1.57 -0.54 -19.51
CA THR A 53 2.11 0.74 -19.05
C THR A 53 1.03 1.55 -18.31
N PRO A 54 1.37 2.27 -17.21
CA PRO A 54 0.43 3.16 -16.53
C PRO A 54 -0.16 4.21 -17.48
N ASP A 55 -1.49 4.37 -17.47
CA ASP A 55 -2.17 5.41 -18.24
C ASP A 55 -2.05 6.77 -17.53
N MET A 56 -1.24 7.66 -18.09
CA MET A 56 -0.97 9.00 -17.56
C MET A 56 -2.16 9.96 -17.60
N ARG A 57 -3.30 9.57 -18.18
CA ARG A 57 -4.55 10.34 -18.05
C ARG A 57 -5.03 10.38 -16.58
N TYR A 58 -4.71 9.36 -15.79
CA TYR A 58 -5.10 9.26 -14.39
C TYR A 58 -4.04 9.83 -13.43
N ASN A 59 -4.47 10.63 -12.46
CA ASN A 59 -3.58 11.24 -11.45
C ASN A 59 -2.85 10.20 -10.57
N THR A 60 -3.50 9.05 -10.30
CA THR A 60 -2.92 7.92 -9.56
C THR A 60 -1.72 7.32 -10.30
N SER A 61 -1.87 7.09 -11.61
CA SER A 61 -0.83 6.56 -12.48
C SER A 61 0.33 7.53 -12.70
N LYS A 62 0.08 8.85 -12.73
CA LYS A 62 1.16 9.86 -12.81
C LYS A 62 2.11 9.79 -11.61
N LYS A 63 1.55 9.70 -10.40
CA LYS A 63 2.34 9.58 -9.16
C LYS A 63 3.11 8.25 -9.12
N ALA A 64 2.49 7.17 -9.58
CA ALA A 64 3.16 5.87 -9.68
C ALA A 64 4.31 5.88 -10.69
N ALA A 65 4.15 6.53 -11.84
CA ALA A 65 5.20 6.68 -12.84
C ALA A 65 6.36 7.57 -12.35
N ALA A 66 6.05 8.65 -11.61
CA ALA A 66 7.06 9.54 -11.02
C ALA A 66 7.92 8.82 -9.96
N LYS A 67 7.32 7.94 -9.16
CA LYS A 67 8.04 7.12 -8.15
C LYS A 67 8.90 6.00 -8.75
N LYS A 68 8.72 5.67 -10.03
CA LYS A 68 9.47 4.60 -10.72
C LYS A 68 10.69 5.14 -11.50
N LYS A 69 10.91 6.47 -11.52
CA LYS A 69 12.18 7.02 -12.03
C LYS A 69 13.28 6.72 -10.99
N PRO A 70 14.45 6.19 -11.42
CA PRO A 70 15.59 6.02 -10.52
C PRO A 70 16.07 7.36 -9.96
#